data_AF-A0A5J4S9Y6-F1
#
_entry.id   AF-A0A5J4S9Y6-F1
#
_cell.length_a   1.000
_cell.length_b   1.000
_cell.length_c   1.000
_cell.angle_alpha   90.00
_cell.angle_beta   90.00
_cell.angle_gamma   90.00
#
_symmetry.space_group_name_H-M   'P 1'
#
loop_
_entity.id
_entity.type
_entity.pdbx_description
1 polymer ?
#
loop_
_entity_poly.entity_id
_entity_poly.type
_entity_poly.pdbx_seq_one_letter_code
_entity_poly.pdbx_strand_id
1 'polypeptide(L)'
;MFFNPDFSVIDAAIIKDNNGELIMIVKNENSNPPEKNLRITKTKNIEIGFPTEVSPSITGDYWVEGPSPLIVGEYIYVYFDKYRNHEYGAVRTRDRTTWEDVSSLVSFPKGIRHGTAFTTDRKVLEVLLNHKD
;
A
#
# COMPACT_ATOMS: atom_id res chain seq x y z
N MET A 1 -3.71 -19.67 10.75
CA MET A 1 -3.69 -18.50 9.86
C MET A 1 -4.28 -17.34 10.65
N PHE A 2 -3.55 -16.23 10.85
CA PHE A 2 -3.93 -15.15 11.79
C PHE A 2 -4.81 -14.06 11.17
N PHE A 3 -5.02 -14.12 9.85
CA PHE A 3 -5.94 -13.28 9.10
C PHE A 3 -6.49 -14.10 7.94
N ASN A 4 -7.81 -14.31 7.90
CA ASN A 4 -8.47 -15.18 6.92
C ASN A 4 -9.86 -14.61 6.57
N PRO A 5 -9.93 -13.60 5.69
CA PRO A 5 -11.19 -13.06 5.21
C PRO A 5 -11.85 -14.03 4.21
N ASP A 6 -12.98 -13.61 3.62
CA ASP A 6 -13.73 -14.37 2.61
C ASP A 6 -13.11 -14.33 1.20
N PHE A 7 -11.89 -13.82 1.07
CA PHE A 7 -11.13 -13.73 -0.18
C PHE A 7 -9.66 -14.14 0.01
N SER A 8 -8.98 -14.43 -1.10
CA SER A 8 -7.56 -14.79 -1.07
C SER A 8 -6.68 -13.58 -0.79
N VAL A 9 -5.83 -13.67 0.24
CA VAL A 9 -4.82 -12.65 0.58
C VAL A 9 -3.43 -13.20 0.30
N ILE A 10 -2.67 -12.51 -0.54
CA ILE A 10 -1.29 -12.90 -0.88
C ILE A 10 -0.24 -11.93 -0.33
N ASP A 11 -0.57 -10.65 -0.24
CA ASP A 11 0.31 -9.61 0.30
C ASP A 11 -0.40 -8.83 1.40
N ALA A 12 0.37 -8.41 2.41
CA ALA A 12 -0.09 -7.48 3.43
C ALA A 12 1.05 -6.60 3.95
N ALA A 13 0.74 -5.36 4.29
CA ALA A 13 1.66 -4.45 4.96
C ALA A 13 0.92 -3.68 6.05
N ILE A 14 1.61 -3.42 7.18
CA ILE A 14 1.04 -2.74 8.33
C ILE A 14 1.76 -1.41 8.54
N ILE A 15 0.99 -0.36 8.77
CA ILE A 15 1.51 0.93 9.23
C ILE A 15 0.83 1.33 10.53
N LYS A 16 1.60 1.93 11.44
CA LYS A 16 1.08 2.57 12.63
C LYS A 16 0.95 4.07 12.36
N ASP A 17 -0.26 4.59 12.47
CA ASP A 17 -0.48 6.03 12.28
C ASP A 17 0.00 6.85 13.49
N ASN A 18 0.00 8.17 13.34
CA ASN A 18 0.42 9.10 14.41
C ASN A 18 -0.50 9.05 15.65
N ASN A 19 -1.70 8.48 15.55
CA ASN A 19 -2.65 8.30 16.63
C ASN A 19 -2.53 6.92 17.31
N GLY A 20 -1.56 6.11 16.89
CA GLY A 20 -1.30 4.78 17.41
C GLY A 20 -2.20 3.66 16.89
N GLU A 21 -3.06 3.93 15.91
CA GLU A 21 -3.88 2.94 15.22
C GLU A 21 -3.02 2.17 14.20
N LEU A 22 -3.14 0.85 14.22
CA LEU A 22 -2.51 -0.03 13.24
C LEU A 22 -3.47 -0.23 12.08
N ILE A 23 -2.99 0.03 10.86
CA ILE A 23 -3.73 -0.14 9.62
C ILE A 23 -3.00 -1.19 8.81
N MET A 24 -3.69 -2.29 8.51
CA MET A 24 -3.19 -3.32 7.61
C MET A 24 -3.81 -3.11 6.23
N ILE A 25 -2.96 -2.97 5.22
CA ILE A 25 -3.33 -2.95 3.82
C ILE A 25 -3.14 -4.37 3.31
N VAL A 26 -4.18 -4.94 2.70
CA VAL A 26 -4.17 -6.31 2.18
C VAL A 26 -4.49 -6.32 0.70
N LYS A 27 -3.83 -7.22 -0.02
CA LYS A 27 -4.13 -7.53 -1.41
C LYS A 27 -5.27 -8.53 -1.47
N ASN A 28 -6.37 -8.17 -2.12
CA ASN A 28 -7.39 -9.12 -2.56
C ASN A 28 -6.94 -9.74 -3.89
N GLU A 29 -6.83 -11.07 -3.91
CA GLU A 29 -6.38 -11.87 -5.04
C GLU A 29 -7.47 -12.83 -5.54
N ASN A 30 -8.75 -12.53 -5.31
CA ASN A 30 -9.85 -13.35 -5.82
C ASN A 30 -9.72 -13.57 -7.34
N SER A 31 -9.95 -14.82 -7.76
CA SER A 31 -9.78 -15.25 -9.16
C SER A 31 -11.06 -15.13 -9.98
N ASN A 32 -12.23 -15.39 -9.39
CA ASN A 32 -13.51 -15.35 -10.10
C ASN A 32 -14.68 -14.97 -9.16
N PRO A 33 -15.32 -13.80 -9.35
CA PRO A 33 -14.88 -12.72 -10.24
C PRO A 33 -13.49 -12.20 -9.84
N PRO A 34 -12.67 -11.73 -10.79
CA PRO A 34 -11.33 -11.27 -10.47
C PRO A 34 -11.39 -9.98 -9.65
N GLU A 35 -10.79 -10.02 -8.47
CA GLU A 35 -10.46 -8.82 -7.70
C GLU A 35 -8.96 -8.81 -7.49
N LYS A 36 -8.31 -7.73 -7.93
CA LYS A 36 -6.85 -7.55 -7.88
C LYS A 36 -6.52 -6.20 -7.26
N ASN A 37 -7.24 -5.85 -6.19
CA ASN A 37 -7.22 -4.55 -5.54
C ASN A 37 -6.63 -4.59 -4.13
N LEU A 38 -6.37 -3.41 -3.57
CA LEU A 38 -6.00 -3.27 -2.15
C LEU A 38 -7.22 -2.89 -1.32
N ARG A 39 -7.26 -3.40 -0.09
CA ARG A 39 -8.27 -3.07 0.93
C ARG A 39 -7.59 -2.85 2.27
N ILE A 40 -8.28 -2.26 3.24
CA ILE A 40 -7.73 -2.02 4.58
C ILE A 40 -8.58 -2.65 5.68
N THR A 41 -7.92 -2.99 6.78
CA THR A 41 -8.52 -3.25 8.10
C THR A 41 -7.65 -2.62 9.16
N LYS A 42 -8.19 -2.40 10.37
CA LYS A 42 -7.52 -1.63 11.41
C LYS A 42 -7.78 -2.16 12.81
N THR A 43 -6.79 -1.97 13.68
CA THR A 43 -6.90 -2.30 15.11
C THR A 43 -6.07 -1.31 15.94
N LYS A 44 -6.47 -1.10 17.19
CA LYS A 44 -5.66 -0.40 18.20
C LYS A 44 -4.88 -1.37 19.09
N ASN A 45 -5.23 -2.65 19.07
CA ASN A 45 -4.57 -3.68 19.88
C ASN A 45 -4.24 -4.89 19.00
N ILE A 46 -2.94 -5.05 18.71
CA ILE A 46 -2.43 -6.15 17.89
C ILE A 46 -2.67 -7.52 18.52
N GLU A 47 -2.79 -7.60 19.85
CA GLU A 47 -3.05 -8.86 20.57
C GLU A 47 -4.45 -9.42 20.27
N ILE A 48 -5.43 -8.54 20.00
CA ILE A 48 -6.78 -8.93 19.54
C ILE A 48 -6.76 -9.32 18.05
N GLY A 49 -5.75 -8.86 17.31
CA GLY A 49 -5.62 -9.05 15.87
C GLY A 49 -6.38 -8.01 15.05
N PHE A 50 -6.44 -8.24 13.74
CA PHE A 50 -7.19 -7.42 12.79
C PHE A 50 -8.56 -8.05 12.50
N PRO A 51 -9.64 -7.25 12.43
CA PRO A 51 -10.93 -7.71 11.93
C PRO A 51 -10.82 -8.25 10.50
N THR A 52 -11.44 -9.40 10.21
CA THR A 52 -11.48 -9.99 8.86
C THR A 52 -12.38 -9.22 7.89
N GLU A 53 -13.32 -8.43 8.41
CA GLU A 53 -14.03 -7.44 7.61
C GLU A 53 -13.07 -6.32 7.19
N VAL A 54 -13.04 -6.02 5.89
CA VAL A 54 -12.17 -5.03 5.28
C VAL A 54 -12.98 -3.96 4.56
N SER A 55 -12.35 -2.82 4.28
CA SER A 55 -12.94 -1.77 3.46
C SER A 55 -13.29 -2.24 2.04
N PRO A 56 -14.10 -1.46 1.29
CA PRO A 56 -14.06 -1.50 -0.17
C PRO A 56 -12.65 -1.29 -0.72
N SER A 57 -12.48 -1.53 -2.03
CA SER A 57 -11.22 -1.25 -2.73
C SER A 57 -10.76 0.19 -2.49
N ILE A 58 -9.49 0.36 -2.10
CA ILE A 58 -8.84 1.67 -2.00
C ILE A 58 -8.13 2.08 -3.30
N THR A 59 -8.15 1.21 -4.32
CA THR A 59 -7.57 1.43 -5.64
C THR A 59 -8.65 1.47 -6.72
N GLY A 60 -8.35 2.11 -7.86
CA GLY A 60 -9.23 2.17 -9.03
C GLY A 60 -9.28 0.87 -9.85
N ASP A 61 -9.80 0.97 -11.07
CA ASP A 61 -9.98 -0.15 -12.01
C ASP A 61 -8.66 -0.54 -12.70
N TYR A 62 -7.72 -1.06 -11.91
CA TYR A 62 -6.43 -1.57 -12.35
C TYR A 62 -5.91 -2.61 -11.35
N TRP A 63 -5.04 -3.50 -11.82
CA TRP A 63 -4.52 -4.61 -11.02
C TRP A 63 -3.24 -4.19 -10.31
N VAL A 64 -3.19 -4.40 -9.00
CA VAL A 64 -2.11 -3.91 -8.13
C VAL A 64 -1.53 -5.01 -7.26
N GLU A 65 -0.26 -4.97 -6.90
CA GLU A 65 0.34 -5.89 -5.91
C GLU A 65 1.37 -5.18 -5.04
N GLY A 66 1.82 -5.84 -3.97
CA GLY A 66 2.88 -5.32 -3.11
C GLY A 66 2.58 -3.98 -2.46
N PRO A 67 1.53 -3.87 -1.62
CA PRO A 67 1.23 -2.64 -0.90
C PRO A 67 2.41 -2.20 -0.03
N SER A 68 2.83 -0.96 -0.16
CA SER A 68 3.89 -0.37 0.64
C SER A 68 3.45 0.97 1.25
N PRO A 69 2.96 0.96 2.50
CA PRO A 69 2.46 2.16 3.15
C PRO A 69 3.59 3.04 3.70
N LEU A 70 3.42 4.36 3.61
CA LEU A 70 4.35 5.36 4.15
C LEU A 70 3.59 6.59 4.62
N ILE A 71 3.91 7.12 5.79
CA ILE A 71 3.38 8.41 6.25
C ILE A 71 4.24 9.54 5.67
N VAL A 72 3.59 10.48 4.97
CA VAL A 72 4.22 11.67 4.38
C VAL A 72 3.40 12.90 4.79
N GLY A 73 3.93 13.66 5.75
CA GLY A 73 3.19 14.78 6.36
C GLY A 73 1.91 14.28 7.03
N GLU A 74 0.76 14.79 6.59
CA GLU A 74 -0.56 14.41 7.10
C GLU A 74 -1.18 13.21 6.38
N TYR A 75 -0.52 12.70 5.34
CA TYR A 75 -1.07 11.65 4.49
C TYR A 75 -0.47 10.30 4.80
N ILE A 76 -1.29 9.26 4.69
CA ILE A 76 -0.83 7.90 4.50
C ILE A 76 -0.83 7.66 3.00
N TYR A 77 0.35 7.43 2.44
CA TYR A 77 0.53 6.93 1.07
C TYR A 77 0.58 5.41 1.09
N VAL A 78 0.08 4.77 0.05
CA VAL A 78 0.28 3.35 -0.23
C VAL A 78 0.79 3.24 -1.66
N TYR A 79 2.06 2.87 -1.80
CA TYR A 79 2.71 2.59 -3.08
C TYR A 79 2.47 1.13 -3.48
N PHE A 80 2.40 0.84 -4.78
CA PHE A 80 2.14 -0.51 -5.27
C PHE A 80 2.54 -0.67 -6.74
N ASP A 81 2.75 -1.91 -7.17
CA ASP A 81 3.04 -2.26 -8.57
C ASP A 81 1.73 -2.40 -9.35
N LYS A 82 1.52 -1.59 -10.40
CA LYS A 82 0.45 -1.79 -11.39
C LYS A 82 0.98 -2.74 -12.48
N TYR A 83 1.19 -4.00 -12.11
CA TYR A 83 2.00 -4.96 -12.88
C TYR A 83 1.55 -5.21 -14.33
N ARG A 84 0.26 -5.06 -14.64
CA ARG A 84 -0.26 -5.15 -16.01
C ARG A 84 -0.04 -3.90 -16.85
N ASN A 85 0.12 -2.76 -16.20
CA ASN A 85 0.34 -1.47 -16.83
C ASN A 85 1.84 -1.16 -16.99
N HIS A 86 2.72 -1.96 -16.37
CA HIS A 86 4.16 -1.70 -16.31
C HIS A 86 4.48 -0.33 -15.66
N GLU A 87 3.70 0.03 -14.66
CA GLU A 87 3.77 1.29 -13.94
C GLU A 87 3.77 1.03 -12.43
N TYR A 88 4.41 1.93 -11.67
CA TYR A 88 4.28 1.95 -10.22
C TYR A 88 3.31 3.07 -9.84
N GLY A 89 2.40 2.78 -8.92
CA GLY A 89 1.32 3.69 -8.54
C GLY A 89 1.32 4.04 -7.06
N ALA A 90 0.46 4.99 -6.70
CA ALA A 90 0.21 5.33 -5.32
C ALA A 90 -1.22 5.82 -5.11
N VAL A 91 -1.81 5.46 -3.99
CA VAL A 91 -3.01 6.11 -3.44
C VAL A 91 -2.66 6.77 -2.12
N ARG A 92 -3.39 7.81 -1.72
CA ARG A 92 -3.21 8.42 -0.39
C ARG A 92 -4.52 8.79 0.29
N THR A 93 -4.46 8.98 1.59
CA THR A 93 -5.60 9.40 2.43
C THR A 93 -5.14 10.26 3.61
N ARG A 94 -6.04 11.09 4.12
CA ARG A 94 -5.90 11.83 5.40
C ARG A 94 -6.81 11.26 6.50
N ASP A 95 -7.94 10.69 6.11
CA ASP A 95 -9.05 10.30 7.00
C ASP A 95 -9.22 8.78 7.11
N ARG A 96 -8.45 8.00 6.33
CA ARG A 96 -8.46 6.53 6.22
C ARG A 96 -9.69 5.97 5.51
N THR A 97 -10.58 6.82 5.03
CA THR A 97 -11.85 6.43 4.40
C THR A 97 -11.92 6.87 2.96
N THR A 98 -11.43 8.08 2.68
CA THR A 98 -11.38 8.66 1.34
C THR A 98 -9.97 8.48 0.79
N TRP A 99 -9.88 7.79 -0.33
CA TRP A 99 -8.61 7.48 -1.00
C TRP A 99 -8.59 8.13 -2.38
N GLU A 100 -7.49 8.83 -2.67
CA GLU A 100 -7.23 9.45 -3.98
C GLU A 100 -6.09 8.70 -4.70
N ASP A 101 -6.28 8.38 -5.98
CA ASP A 101 -5.19 7.92 -6.84
C ASP A 101 -4.29 9.11 -7.21
N VAL A 102 -3.03 9.03 -6.81
CA VAL A 102 -1.99 10.03 -7.06
C VAL A 102 -0.85 9.46 -7.89
N SER A 103 -1.11 8.40 -8.66
CA SER A 103 -0.12 7.74 -9.52
C SER A 103 0.50 8.70 -10.54
N SER A 104 -0.21 9.72 -10.99
CA SER A 104 0.33 10.76 -11.90
C SER A 104 1.27 11.75 -11.21
N LEU A 105 1.31 11.76 -9.87
CA LEU A 105 2.13 12.68 -9.07
C LEU A 105 3.41 12.02 -8.53
N VAL A 106 3.63 10.74 -8.83
CA VAL A 106 4.78 9.97 -8.37
C VAL A 106 5.61 9.51 -9.56
N SER A 107 6.91 9.31 -9.34
CA SER A 107 7.84 8.83 -10.36
C SER A 107 8.83 7.86 -9.73
N PHE A 108 9.24 6.86 -10.51
CA PHE A 108 10.08 5.77 -10.02
C PHE A 108 11.17 5.43 -11.03
N PRO A 109 12.30 4.87 -10.57
CA PRO A 109 13.30 4.31 -11.46
C PRO A 109 12.71 3.24 -12.37
N LYS A 110 13.25 3.12 -13.59
CA LYS A 110 12.83 2.08 -14.54
C LYS A 110 13.14 0.69 -13.97
N GLY A 111 12.24 -0.26 -14.24
CA GLY A 111 12.43 -1.66 -13.85
C GLY A 111 12.14 -1.96 -12.38
N ILE A 112 11.68 -0.98 -11.60
CA ILE A 112 11.16 -1.23 -10.26
C ILE A 112 9.99 -2.21 -10.33
N ARG A 113 9.92 -3.08 -9.33
CA ARG A 113 8.79 -3.98 -9.05
C ARG A 113 8.55 -3.95 -7.54
N HIS A 114 7.80 -4.92 -7.03
CA HIS A 114 7.54 -5.15 -5.61
C HIS A 114 8.70 -4.72 -4.69
N GLY A 115 8.47 -3.66 -3.90
CA GLY A 115 9.46 -3.10 -2.99
C GLY A 115 8.83 -2.31 -1.85
N THR A 116 9.67 -1.83 -0.94
CA THR A 116 9.24 -1.10 0.27
C THR A 116 9.63 0.38 0.18
N ALA A 117 8.66 1.27 0.35
CA ALA A 117 8.87 2.69 0.57
C ALA A 117 9.21 2.95 2.04
N PHE A 118 10.27 3.71 2.30
CA PHE A 118 10.72 4.06 3.65
C PHE A 118 11.34 5.45 3.67
N THR A 119 11.44 6.04 4.85
CA THR A 119 12.13 7.32 5.04
C THR A 119 13.63 7.10 5.17
N THR A 120 14.41 8.00 4.60
CA THR A 120 15.87 8.01 4.75
C THR A 120 16.37 9.45 4.86
N ASP A 121 17.60 9.62 5.33
CA ASP A 121 18.25 10.92 5.35
C ASP A 121 18.40 11.45 3.92
N ARG A 122 18.14 12.75 3.73
CA ARG A 122 18.26 13.39 2.42
C ARG A 122 19.64 13.16 1.78
N LYS A 123 20.70 13.12 2.58
CA LYS A 123 22.07 12.86 2.10
C LYS A 123 22.21 11.48 1.45
N VAL A 124 21.54 10.46 1.99
CA VAL A 124 21.55 9.10 1.41
C VAL A 124 20.85 9.12 0.07
N LEU A 125 19.66 9.75 -0.01
CA LEU A 125 18.92 9.89 -1.25
C LEU A 125 19.71 10.65 -2.32
N GLU A 126 20.37 11.75 -1.96
CA GLU A 126 21.21 12.53 -2.88
C GLU A 126 22.37 11.71 -3.45
N VAL A 127 23.00 10.86 -2.64
CA VAL A 127 24.05 9.93 -3.14
C VAL A 127 23.46 8.94 -4.13
N LEU A 128 22.31 8.34 -3.81
CA LEU A 128 21.64 7.36 -4.68
C LEU A 128 21.21 7.98 -6.03
N LEU A 129 20.66 9.19 -6.02
CA LEU A 129 20.24 9.88 -7.24
C LEU A 129 21.41 10.30 -8.14
N ASN A 130 22.59 10.51 -7.56
CA ASN A 130 23.80 10.84 -8.32
C ASN A 130 24.59 9.60 -8.77
N HIS A 131 24.22 8.40 -8.30
CA HIS A 131 24.83 7.16 -8.76
C HIS A 131 24.31 6.87 -10.18
N LYS A 132 25.20 6.89 -11.17
CA LYS A 132 24.89 6.45 -12.53
C LYS A 132 25.25 4.97 -12.62
N ASP A 133 24.30 4.17 -13.07
CA ASP A 133 24.55 2.78 -13.49
C ASP A 133 25.61 2.70 -14.60
#